data_AF-A0A354UDT7-F1
#
_entry.id   AF-A0A354UDT7-F1
#
_cell.length_a   1.000
_cell.length_b   1.000
_cell.length_c   1.000
_cell.angle_alpha   90.00
_cell.angle_beta   90.00
_cell.angle_gamma   90.00
#
_symmetry.space_group_name_H-M   'P 1'
#
loop_
_entity.id
_entity.type
_entity.pdbx_description
1 polymer ?
#
loop_
_entity_poly.entity_id
_entity_poly.type
_entity_poly.pdbx_seq_one_letter_code
_entity_poly.pdbx_strand_id
1 'polypeptide(L)'
;MRKISKVILIWTVAFLFIVLTVVINYPYRYKKTIKKYAEAYNVERSLVYAVIYCESSFNKKAVSSAGAKGLMQLMPSTANFVADMLGEDDYDLFNPSDNIRFGVKYLSYLFEKFKNEQHVLYAYNAGEGVVKKWLSSGGDFPYKESVNYYKRVIKVKKIYKKLYF
;
A
#
# COMPACT_ATOMS: atom_id res chain seq x y z
N MET A 1 2.20 36.00 -34.86
CA MET A 1 1.15 35.04 -34.43
C MET A 1 1.60 33.57 -34.50
N ARG A 2 2.02 33.00 -35.65
CA ARG A 2 2.39 31.55 -35.79
C ARG A 2 3.49 31.00 -34.83
N LYS A 3 4.47 31.82 -34.41
CA LYS A 3 5.55 31.35 -33.50
C LYS A 3 5.07 31.14 -32.05
N ILE A 4 4.21 32.03 -31.55
CA ILE A 4 3.65 31.95 -30.19
C ILE A 4 2.74 30.72 -30.06
N SER A 5 1.94 30.42 -31.09
CA SER A 5 1.09 29.21 -31.14
C SER A 5 1.90 27.91 -31.07
N LYS A 6 3.08 27.86 -31.70
CA LYS A 6 3.98 26.69 -31.64
C LYS A 6 4.61 26.49 -30.26
N VAL A 7 5.03 27.57 -29.60
CA VAL A 7 5.59 27.51 -28.24
C VAL A 7 4.54 27.04 -27.24
N ILE A 8 3.33 27.57 -27.31
CA ILE A 8 2.21 27.12 -26.47
C ILE A 8 1.94 25.63 -26.69
N LEU A 9 1.87 25.19 -27.96
CA LEU A 9 1.67 23.78 -28.29
C LEU A 9 2.75 22.87 -27.70
N ILE A 10 4.03 23.27 -27.76
CA ILE A 10 5.15 22.50 -27.19
C ILE A 10 4.96 22.34 -25.67
N TRP A 11 4.66 23.43 -24.95
CA TRP A 11 4.42 23.36 -23.51
C TRP A 11 3.19 22.54 -23.14
N THR A 12 2.12 22.62 -23.92
CA THR A 12 0.93 21.78 -23.73
C THR A 12 1.26 20.31 -23.93
N VAL A 13 1.99 19.95 -24.98
CA VAL A 13 2.40 18.55 -25.23
C VAL A 13 3.33 18.04 -24.14
N ALA A 14 4.31 18.84 -23.70
CA ALA A 14 5.21 18.49 -22.60
C ALA A 14 4.44 18.29 -21.29
N PHE A 15 3.48 19.17 -20.98
CA PHE A 15 2.62 19.04 -19.81
C PHE A 15 1.77 17.77 -19.86
N LEU A 16 1.11 17.50 -20.99
CA LEU A 16 0.32 16.27 -21.18
C LEU A 16 1.18 15.01 -21.05
N PHE A 17 2.41 15.03 -21.56
CA PHE A 17 3.35 13.92 -21.41
C PHE A 17 3.74 13.69 -19.95
N ILE A 18 3.99 14.77 -19.18
CA ILE A 18 4.27 14.69 -17.74
C ILE A 18 3.07 14.10 -16.99
N VAL A 19 1.86 14.61 -17.26
CA VAL A 19 0.62 14.10 -16.64
C VAL A 19 0.43 12.63 -16.97
N LEU A 20 0.58 12.25 -18.23
CA LEU A 20 0.46 10.86 -18.68
C LEU A 20 1.48 9.96 -17.98
N THR A 21 2.74 10.39 -17.90
CA THR A 21 3.81 9.66 -17.21
C THR A 21 3.46 9.43 -15.75
N VAL A 22 2.98 10.45 -15.05
CA VAL A 22 2.61 10.36 -13.64
C VAL A 22 1.44 9.39 -13.44
N VAL A 23 0.38 9.49 -14.25
CA VAL A 23 -0.80 8.62 -14.14
C VAL A 23 -0.48 7.15 -14.47
N ILE A 24 0.42 6.91 -15.43
CA ILE A 24 0.87 5.55 -15.75
C ILE A 24 1.69 4.95 -14.60
N ASN A 25 2.56 5.74 -13.96
CA ASN A 25 3.42 5.27 -12.88
C ASN A 25 2.69 5.10 -11.54
N TYR A 26 1.56 5.78 -11.31
CA TYR A 26 0.80 5.71 -10.06
C TYR A 26 -0.67 5.35 -10.30
N PRO A 27 -0.98 4.11 -10.71
CA PRO A 27 -2.31 3.74 -11.17
C PRO A 27 -3.39 3.81 -10.07
N TYR A 28 -4.54 4.42 -10.39
CA TYR A 28 -5.69 4.53 -9.50
C TYR A 28 -6.71 3.39 -9.66
N ARG A 29 -6.22 2.14 -9.62
CA ARG A 29 -7.03 0.91 -9.81
C ARG A 29 -7.78 0.52 -8.53
N TYR A 30 -8.83 -0.28 -8.67
CA TYR A 30 -9.62 -0.82 -7.54
C TYR A 30 -10.28 0.25 -6.64
N LYS A 31 -10.55 1.45 -7.16
CA LYS A 31 -11.12 2.60 -6.42
C LYS A 31 -12.30 2.25 -5.51
N LYS A 32 -13.30 1.55 -6.04
CA LYS A 32 -14.51 1.18 -5.28
C LYS A 32 -14.17 0.24 -4.11
N THR A 33 -13.37 -0.78 -4.37
CA THR A 33 -12.93 -1.78 -3.39
C THR A 33 -12.05 -1.17 -2.30
N ILE A 34 -11.04 -0.38 -2.69
CA ILE A 34 -10.16 0.31 -1.73
C ILE A 34 -10.97 1.30 -0.90
N LYS A 35 -11.85 2.11 -1.51
CA LYS A 35 -12.72 3.04 -0.77
C LYS A 35 -13.56 2.28 0.26
N LYS A 36 -14.25 1.22 -0.15
CA LYS A 36 -15.13 0.41 0.71
C LYS A 36 -14.40 -0.08 1.97
N TYR A 37 -13.25 -0.75 1.81
CA TYR A 37 -12.57 -1.36 2.95
C TYR A 37 -11.73 -0.37 3.76
N ALA A 38 -11.17 0.66 3.11
CA ALA A 38 -10.48 1.74 3.82
C ALA A 38 -11.44 2.50 4.75
N GLU A 39 -12.67 2.79 4.31
CA GLU A 39 -13.70 3.39 5.16
C GLU A 39 -14.16 2.43 6.25
N ALA A 40 -14.46 1.17 5.90
CA ALA A 40 -14.94 0.18 6.86
C ALA A 40 -13.96 -0.09 8.02
N TYR A 41 -12.66 -0.01 7.75
CA TYR A 41 -11.61 -0.29 8.72
C TYR A 41 -10.81 0.94 9.16
N ASN A 42 -11.30 2.15 8.83
CA ASN A 42 -10.70 3.43 9.20
C ASN A 42 -9.20 3.56 8.87
N VAL A 43 -8.83 3.20 7.64
CA VAL A 43 -7.45 3.32 7.11
C VAL A 43 -7.42 4.39 6.01
N GLU A 44 -6.40 5.26 6.01
CA GLU A 44 -6.28 6.29 4.98
C GLU A 44 -6.15 5.67 3.58
N ARG A 45 -7.03 6.03 2.63
CA ARG A 45 -7.01 5.45 1.28
C ARG A 45 -5.65 5.61 0.59
N SER A 46 -5.00 6.76 0.74
CA SER A 46 -3.67 7.04 0.17
C SER A 46 -2.60 6.07 0.67
N LEU A 47 -2.71 5.61 1.93
CA LEU A 47 -1.83 4.59 2.50
C LEU A 47 -2.10 3.21 1.89
N VAL A 48 -3.37 2.83 1.71
CA VAL A 48 -3.73 1.55 1.05
C VAL A 48 -3.16 1.47 -0.37
N TYR A 49 -3.33 2.54 -1.16
CA TYR A 49 -2.72 2.62 -2.49
C TYR A 49 -1.20 2.51 -2.44
N ALA A 50 -0.56 3.17 -1.47
CA ALA A 50 0.90 3.14 -1.33
C ALA A 50 1.44 1.76 -0.93
N VAL A 51 0.74 1.05 -0.04
CA VAL A 51 1.07 -0.33 0.32
C VAL A 51 0.93 -1.23 -0.89
N ILE A 52 -0.22 -1.24 -1.59
CA ILE A 52 -0.42 -2.06 -2.80
C ILE A 52 0.68 -1.80 -3.85
N TYR A 53 1.01 -0.52 -4.05
CA TYR A 53 2.08 -0.14 -4.98
C TYR A 53 3.44 -0.71 -4.55
N CYS A 54 3.80 -0.56 -3.28
CA CYS A 54 5.10 -1.00 -2.75
C CYS A 54 5.24 -2.51 -2.64
N GLU A 55 4.13 -3.23 -2.54
CA GLU A 55 4.07 -4.68 -2.38
C GLU A 55 4.05 -5.43 -3.72
N SER A 56 3.21 -4.99 -4.67
CA SER A 56 2.95 -5.76 -5.89
C SER A 56 2.98 -4.93 -7.17
N SER A 57 3.12 -3.60 -7.09
CA SER A 57 2.88 -2.71 -8.22
C SER A 57 1.52 -2.99 -8.90
N PHE A 58 0.49 -3.31 -8.11
CA PHE A 58 -0.86 -3.71 -8.57
C PHE A 58 -0.93 -5.03 -9.34
N ASN A 59 0.07 -5.91 -9.24
CA ASN A 59 0.00 -7.25 -9.78
C ASN A 59 -0.80 -8.17 -8.83
N LYS A 60 -2.06 -8.45 -9.18
CA LYS A 60 -2.93 -9.34 -8.38
C LYS A 60 -2.46 -10.79 -8.32
N LYS A 61 -1.54 -11.21 -9.19
CA LYS A 61 -0.96 -12.56 -9.24
C LYS A 61 0.45 -12.62 -8.63
N ALA A 62 0.91 -11.56 -7.97
CA ALA A 62 2.24 -11.53 -7.38
C ALA A 62 2.40 -12.60 -6.29
N VAL A 63 3.55 -13.27 -6.30
CA VAL A 63 3.98 -14.22 -5.28
C VAL A 63 5.44 -13.91 -4.92
N SER A 64 5.73 -13.63 -3.65
CA SER A 64 7.11 -13.43 -3.20
C SER A 64 7.84 -14.76 -3.02
N SER A 65 9.18 -14.71 -2.91
CA SER A 65 10.00 -15.88 -2.57
C SER A 65 9.64 -16.47 -1.20
N ALA A 66 9.16 -15.66 -0.26
CA ALA A 66 8.68 -16.09 1.04
C ALA A 66 7.23 -16.63 1.01
N GLY A 67 6.54 -16.52 -0.12
CA GLY A 67 5.17 -17.02 -0.29
C GLY A 67 4.05 -16.02 0.00
N ALA A 68 4.37 -14.72 0.10
CA ALA A 68 3.37 -13.65 0.21
C ALA A 68 2.59 -13.51 -1.11
N LYS A 69 1.27 -13.29 -1.06
CA LYS A 69 0.38 -13.38 -2.23
C LYS A 69 -0.44 -12.11 -2.48
N GLY A 70 -0.65 -11.83 -3.77
CA GLY A 70 -1.62 -10.86 -4.25
C GLY A 70 -1.20 -9.40 -4.11
N LEU A 71 -2.19 -8.50 -4.19
CA LEU A 71 -1.99 -7.05 -4.27
C LEU A 71 -1.26 -6.45 -3.08
N MET A 72 -1.59 -6.90 -1.87
CA MET A 72 -1.07 -6.41 -0.60
C MET A 72 -0.06 -7.37 0.02
N GLN A 73 0.40 -8.38 -0.74
CA GLN A 73 1.40 -9.37 -0.35
C GLN A 73 1.16 -9.96 1.04
N LEU A 74 0.01 -10.59 1.21
CA LEU A 74 -0.33 -11.25 2.48
C LEU A 74 0.34 -12.62 2.55
N MET A 75 0.99 -12.89 3.68
CA MET A 75 1.40 -14.25 4.03
C MET A 75 0.17 -15.10 4.31
N PRO A 76 0.18 -16.40 3.97
CA PRO A 76 -0.92 -17.31 4.29
C PRO A 76 -1.29 -17.30 5.80
N SER A 77 -0.29 -17.25 6.68
CA SER A 77 -0.52 -17.15 8.13
C SER A 77 -1.21 -15.85 8.54
N THR A 78 -0.83 -14.72 7.94
CA THR A 78 -1.51 -13.43 8.15
C THR A 78 -2.95 -13.47 7.63
N ALA A 79 -3.17 -14.13 6.49
CA ALA A 79 -4.51 -14.28 5.95
C ALA A 79 -5.40 -15.13 6.86
N ASN A 80 -4.91 -16.26 7.36
CA ASN A 80 -5.62 -17.09 8.35
C ASN A 80 -5.95 -16.29 9.61
N PHE A 81 -4.99 -15.52 10.13
CA PHE A 81 -5.25 -14.65 11.30
C PHE A 81 -6.36 -13.62 11.05
N VAL A 82 -6.42 -13.07 9.83
CA VAL A 82 -7.48 -12.13 9.45
C VAL A 82 -8.82 -12.83 9.22
N ALA A 83 -8.80 -14.03 8.64
CA ALA A 83 -9.95 -14.91 8.46
C ALA A 83 -10.62 -15.20 9.82
N ASP A 84 -9.83 -15.59 10.83
CA ASP A 84 -10.30 -15.80 12.21
C ASP A 84 -10.95 -14.54 12.80
N MET A 85 -10.35 -13.36 12.58
CA MET A 85 -10.92 -12.08 13.04
C MET A 85 -12.23 -11.70 12.36
N LEU A 86 -12.47 -12.20 11.14
CA LEU A 86 -13.65 -11.91 10.35
C LEU A 86 -14.72 -13.02 10.48
N GLY A 87 -14.37 -14.16 11.08
CA GLY A 87 -15.26 -15.32 11.21
C GLY A 87 -15.58 -15.95 9.86
N GLU A 88 -14.60 -16.02 8.96
CA GLU A 88 -14.77 -16.56 7.61
C GLU A 88 -13.61 -17.46 7.22
N ASP A 89 -13.88 -18.52 6.46
CA ASP A 89 -12.85 -19.52 6.10
C ASP A 89 -12.64 -19.63 4.58
N ASP A 90 -13.51 -18.98 3.79
CA ASP A 90 -13.48 -19.01 2.33
C ASP A 90 -12.96 -17.67 1.78
N TYR A 91 -11.73 -17.67 1.26
CA TYR A 91 -11.12 -16.51 0.62
C TYR A 91 -10.06 -16.93 -0.40
N ASP A 92 -9.84 -16.07 -1.41
CA ASP A 92 -8.75 -16.23 -2.38
C ASP A 92 -7.80 -15.02 -2.37
N LEU A 93 -6.54 -15.23 -2.00
CA LEU A 93 -5.53 -14.17 -1.98
C LEU A 93 -5.14 -13.63 -3.36
N PHE A 94 -5.52 -14.31 -4.44
CA PHE A 94 -5.40 -13.79 -5.82
C PHE A 94 -6.66 -13.05 -6.28
N ASN A 95 -7.78 -13.15 -5.54
CA ASN A 95 -8.95 -12.30 -5.73
C ASN A 95 -8.65 -10.90 -5.19
N PRO A 96 -8.70 -9.84 -6.04
CA PRO A 96 -8.40 -8.48 -5.59
C PRO A 96 -9.27 -7.98 -4.45
N SER A 97 -10.54 -8.37 -4.39
CA SER A 97 -11.47 -7.92 -3.35
C SER A 97 -11.08 -8.48 -1.99
N ASP A 98 -10.83 -9.79 -1.91
CA ASP A 98 -10.45 -10.46 -0.67
C ASP A 98 -9.07 -10.00 -0.21
N ASN A 99 -8.10 -9.96 -1.11
CA ASN A 99 -6.74 -9.54 -0.75
C ASN A 99 -6.68 -8.09 -0.24
N ILE A 100 -7.42 -7.16 -0.87
CA ILE A 100 -7.53 -5.77 -0.37
C ILE A 100 -8.27 -5.74 0.97
N ARG A 101 -9.39 -6.44 1.09
CA ARG A 101 -10.17 -6.50 2.34
C ARG A 101 -9.30 -6.97 3.50
N PHE A 102 -8.59 -8.07 3.31
CA PHE A 102 -7.75 -8.68 4.33
C PHE A 102 -6.56 -7.79 4.67
N GLY A 103 -5.88 -7.22 3.67
CA GLY A 103 -4.72 -6.37 3.92
C GLY A 103 -5.09 -5.07 4.61
N VAL A 104 -6.23 -4.47 4.28
CA VAL A 104 -6.73 -3.28 4.98
C VAL A 104 -7.21 -3.63 6.40
N LYS A 105 -7.86 -4.78 6.61
CA LYS A 105 -8.21 -5.26 7.95
C LYS A 105 -6.96 -5.47 8.81
N TYR A 106 -5.91 -6.05 8.24
CA TYR A 106 -4.64 -6.26 8.93
C TYR A 106 -3.94 -4.93 9.26
N LEU A 107 -3.91 -3.96 8.34
CA LEU A 107 -3.42 -2.61 8.64
C LEU A 107 -4.18 -1.97 9.80
N SER A 108 -5.51 -2.06 9.80
CA SER A 108 -6.37 -1.53 10.86
C SER A 108 -6.04 -2.15 12.22
N TYR A 109 -5.92 -3.47 12.28
CA TYR A 109 -5.46 -4.20 13.46
C TYR A 109 -4.08 -3.71 13.96
N LEU A 110 -3.12 -3.51 13.06
CA LEU A 110 -1.81 -2.98 13.42
C LEU A 110 -1.90 -1.54 13.95
N PHE A 111 -2.75 -0.69 13.35
CA PHE A 111 -3.00 0.66 13.84
C PHE A 111 -3.62 0.67 15.24
N GLU A 112 -4.57 -0.22 15.51
CA GLU A 112 -5.15 -0.40 16.84
C GLU A 112 -4.08 -0.73 17.87
N LYS A 113 -3.10 -1.55 17.49
CA LYS A 113 -2.04 -2.02 18.38
C LYS A 113 -0.92 -1.02 18.61
N PHE A 114 -0.39 -0.42 17.55
CA PHE A 114 0.84 0.37 17.62
C PHE A 114 0.61 1.87 17.67
N LYS A 115 -0.57 2.37 17.25
CA LYS A 115 -0.97 3.79 17.24
C LYS A 115 0.00 4.75 16.51
N ASN A 116 1.02 4.22 15.84
CA ASN A 116 2.07 4.96 15.16
C ASN A 116 2.29 4.35 13.76
N GLU A 117 2.13 5.16 12.71
CA GLU A 117 2.19 4.69 11.32
C GLU A 117 3.54 4.05 10.94
N GLN A 118 4.65 4.53 11.51
CA GLN A 118 5.97 3.94 11.24
C GLN A 118 6.05 2.53 11.83
N HIS A 119 5.59 2.35 13.08
CA HIS A 119 5.57 1.03 13.72
C HIS A 119 4.63 0.07 13.01
N VAL A 120 3.48 0.56 12.52
CA VAL A 120 2.54 -0.22 11.70
C VAL A 120 3.21 -0.72 10.43
N LEU A 121 3.90 0.15 9.69
CA LEU A 121 4.56 -0.25 8.44
C LEU A 121 5.78 -1.15 8.67
N TYR A 122 6.48 -1.00 9.79
CA TYR A 122 7.49 -1.97 10.21
C TYR A 122 6.85 -3.32 10.52
N ALA A 123 5.73 -3.35 11.25
CA ALA A 123 5.06 -4.60 11.62
C ALA A 123 4.40 -5.29 10.42
N TYR A 124 3.91 -4.52 9.46
CA TYR A 124 3.34 -5.03 8.22
C TYR A 124 4.39 -5.80 7.41
N ASN A 125 5.61 -5.26 7.31
CA ASN A 125 6.69 -5.84 6.52
C ASN A 125 7.54 -6.87 7.29
N ALA A 126 7.93 -6.58 8.53
CA ALA A 126 8.83 -7.42 9.34
C ALA A 126 8.10 -8.38 10.29
N GLY A 127 6.79 -8.21 10.46
CA GLY A 127 5.99 -8.95 11.42
C GLY A 127 5.86 -8.24 12.78
N GLU A 128 4.71 -8.44 13.42
CA GLU A 128 4.37 -7.80 14.70
C GLU A 128 5.34 -8.19 15.84
N GLY A 129 5.72 -9.46 15.94
CA GLY A 129 6.61 -9.95 16.99
C GLY A 129 7.98 -9.28 16.95
N VAL A 130 8.47 -8.98 15.75
CA VAL A 130 9.73 -8.25 15.55
C VAL A 130 9.63 -6.83 16.12
N VAL A 131 8.55 -6.11 15.79
CA VAL A 131 8.35 -4.74 16.28
C VAL A 131 8.14 -4.72 17.78
N LYS A 132 7.39 -5.65 18.35
CA LYS A 132 7.23 -5.78 19.82
C LYS A 132 8.57 -5.97 20.52
N LYS A 133 9.40 -6.90 20.04
CA LYS A 133 10.73 -7.16 20.61
C LYS A 133 11.60 -5.91 20.52
N TRP A 134 11.62 -5.24 19.37
CA TRP A 134 12.37 -4.00 19.19
C TRP A 134 11.92 -2.89 20.13
N LEU A 135 10.61 -2.67 20.28
CA LEU A 135 10.08 -1.64 21.20
C LEU A 135 10.48 -1.90 22.65
N SER A 136 10.60 -3.17 23.06
CA SER A 136 11.09 -3.54 24.39
C SER A 136 12.60 -3.38 24.58
N SER A 137 13.40 -3.54 23.51
CA SER A 137 14.86 -3.41 23.58
C SER A 137 15.36 -1.98 23.41
N GLY A 138 14.57 -1.11 22.77
CA GLY A 138 14.98 0.24 22.39
C GLY A 138 15.99 0.26 21.23
N GLY A 139 16.50 1.46 20.94
CA GLY A 139 17.47 1.71 19.86
C GLY A 139 16.86 1.78 18.46
N ASP A 140 17.72 1.83 17.45
CA ASP A 140 17.29 1.89 16.04
C ASP A 140 16.69 0.57 15.56
N PHE A 141 15.71 0.64 14.65
CA PHE A 141 15.10 -0.56 14.08
C PHE A 141 16.13 -1.35 13.26
N PRO A 142 16.40 -2.62 13.59
CA PRO A 142 17.55 -3.33 13.02
C PRO A 142 17.35 -3.81 11.58
N TYR A 143 16.10 -3.86 11.08
CA TYR A 143 15.80 -4.36 9.73
C TYR A 143 15.81 -3.24 8.70
N LYS A 144 16.96 -3.04 8.04
CA LYS A 144 17.15 -2.02 6.99
C LYS A 144 16.12 -2.11 5.86
N GLU A 145 15.71 -3.32 5.49
CA GLU A 145 14.68 -3.54 4.46
C GLU A 145 13.36 -2.85 4.85
N SER A 146 12.90 -3.06 6.08
CA SER A 146 11.66 -2.46 6.58
C SER A 146 11.76 -0.95 6.77
N VAL A 147 12.94 -0.44 7.16
CA VAL A 147 13.22 1.00 7.18
C VAL A 147 13.06 1.60 5.78
N ASN A 148 13.60 0.94 4.77
CA ASN A 148 13.50 1.37 3.37
C ASN A 148 12.06 1.22 2.83
N TYR A 149 11.38 0.13 3.21
CA TYR A 149 9.98 -0.09 2.90
C TYR A 149 9.11 1.05 3.43
N TYR A 150 9.24 1.41 4.72
CA TYR A 150 8.55 2.54 5.33
C TYR A 150 8.79 3.84 4.54
N LYS A 151 10.05 4.18 4.26
CA LYS A 151 10.40 5.39 3.48
C LYS A 151 9.73 5.39 2.10
N ARG A 152 9.72 4.23 1.43
CA ARG A 152 9.07 4.05 0.12
C ARG A 152 7.56 4.25 0.22
N VAL A 153 6.90 3.61 1.18
CA VAL A 153 5.45 3.74 1.39
C VAL A 153 5.07 5.19 1.69
N ILE A 154 5.78 5.89 2.58
CA ILE A 154 5.46 7.30 2.89
C ILE A 154 5.65 8.22 1.68
N LYS A 155 6.71 8.01 0.89
CA LYS A 155 6.93 8.76 -0.36
C LYS A 155 5.76 8.55 -1.32
N VAL A 156 5.38 7.30 -1.55
CA VAL A 156 4.29 6.93 -2.48
C VAL A 156 2.93 7.39 -1.96
N LYS A 157 2.68 7.30 -0.65
CA LYS A 157 1.47 7.80 0.02
C LYS A 157 1.26 9.29 -0.26
N LYS A 158 2.32 10.10 -0.11
CA LYS A 158 2.27 11.55 -0.43
C LYS A 158 1.93 11.81 -1.90
N ILE A 159 2.42 10.97 -2.81
CA ILE A 159 2.10 11.07 -4.24
C ILE A 159 0.62 10.76 -4.49
N TYR A 160 0.11 9.63 -3.99
CA TYR A 160 -1.32 9.30 -4.13
C TYR A 160 -2.22 10.34 -3.49
N LYS A 161 -1.81 10.90 -2.35
CA LYS A 161 -2.51 12.02 -1.71
C LYS A 161 -2.63 13.18 -2.69
N LYS A 162 -1.50 13.73 -3.16
CA LYS A 162 -1.49 14.87 -4.08
C LYS A 162 -2.25 14.63 -5.40
N LEU A 163 -2.25 13.41 -5.92
CA LEU A 163 -2.84 13.11 -7.22
C LEU A 163 -4.35 12.83 -7.18
N TYR A 164 -4.87 12.29 -6.08
CA TYR A 164 -6.21 11.71 -6.05
C TYR A 164 -7.08 12.12 -4.85
N PHE A 165 -6.54 12.88 -3.89
CA PHE A 165 -7.22 13.25 -2.65
C PHE A 165 -6.92 14.70 -2.25
#